data_AF-A0A0F9FZH8-F1
#
_entry.id   AF-A0A0F9FZH8-F1
#
_cell.length_a   1.000
_cell.length_b   1.000
_cell.length_c   1.000
_cell.angle_alpha   90.00
_cell.angle_beta   90.00
_cell.angle_gamma   90.00
#
_symmetry.space_group_name_H-M   'P 1'
#
loop_
_entity.id
_entity.type
_entity.pdbx_description
1 polymer ?
#
loop_
_entity_poly.entity_id
_entity_poly.type
_entity_poly.pdbx_seq_one_letter_code
_entity_poly.pdbx_strand_id
1 'polypeptide(L)'
;EGMAHMPIVDEILGEGFLPSIGFKSNGGRVWHSPNDLQTTTTYRRENHYFFEWREFIDRFTEVANDLGVKMLFNSTVIEPIEKNGITVGVKYKSMDGQIQEVFGNVILDCSGFKGVIGKRYGVNYAKMNCPIIKCRISNANFDIKENPDLEFFLMGSGDLNYSPNFPPCVAYFFPLKNRRAEVGLMLRMAQVPNMKTVKIPDNEEILRVWNEIKNNYSGFSVFFKNCTIDYEEITSLPNAKLAEKFVPNPGVVIIGDSAGFVNPFGSSGLYYSMEMAKFWVDMVSQDLEALMKLNIFGVEINEGLWIFKKIEFYTNKFKEQQVYKEVINMYNLIGAFEYKIFNRLRTSEKINKKWEYISSLLKQA
;
A
#
# COMPACT_ATOMS: atom_id res chain seq x y z
N GLU A 1 3.40 -7.04 8.99
CA GLU A 1 2.46 -5.93 8.73
C GLU A 1 2.11 -5.18 10.02
N GLY A 2 1.62 -3.95 9.92
CA GLY A 2 1.19 -3.16 11.07
C GLY A 2 0.13 -2.11 10.72
N MET A 3 -0.81 -1.87 11.64
CA MET A 3 -1.83 -0.84 11.49
C MET A 3 -2.25 -0.22 12.82
N ALA A 4 -2.76 1.02 12.73
CA ALA A 4 -3.46 1.63 13.86
C ALA A 4 -4.79 0.90 14.09
N HIS A 5 -5.16 0.74 15.35
CA HIS A 5 -6.49 0.27 15.71
C HIS A 5 -7.51 1.37 15.45
N MET A 6 -8.43 1.08 14.52
CA MET A 6 -9.46 2.00 14.04
C MET A 6 -10.84 1.34 14.18
N PRO A 7 -11.91 2.10 14.45
CA PRO A 7 -13.25 1.55 14.68
C PRO A 7 -13.75 0.61 13.56
N ILE A 8 -13.44 0.91 12.30
CA ILE A 8 -13.83 0.06 11.15
C ILE A 8 -13.25 -1.36 11.23
N VAL A 9 -12.12 -1.56 11.93
CA VAL A 9 -11.53 -2.88 12.13
C VAL A 9 -12.41 -3.71 13.06
N ASP A 10 -12.90 -3.12 14.16
CA ASP A 10 -13.80 -3.82 15.08
C ASP A 10 -15.17 -4.05 14.45
N GLU A 11 -15.68 -3.08 13.66
CA GLU A 11 -16.93 -3.22 12.90
C GLU A 11 -16.90 -4.44 11.97
N ILE A 12 -15.78 -4.66 11.28
CA ILE A 12 -15.66 -5.70 10.26
C ILE A 12 -15.17 -7.04 10.84
N LEU A 13 -14.16 -7.03 11.70
CA LEU A 13 -13.48 -8.26 12.16
C LEU A 13 -13.92 -8.71 13.55
N GLY A 14 -14.66 -7.87 14.27
CA GLY A 14 -15.09 -8.08 15.65
C GLY A 14 -14.22 -7.34 16.66
N GLU A 15 -14.88 -6.89 17.73
CA GLU A 15 -14.25 -6.11 18.80
C GLU A 15 -13.05 -6.87 19.41
N GLY A 16 -11.91 -6.17 19.48
CA GLY A 16 -10.72 -6.71 20.13
C GLY A 16 -9.94 -7.74 19.30
N PHE A 17 -10.33 -7.99 18.04
CA PHE A 17 -9.62 -8.91 17.16
C PHE A 17 -8.17 -8.46 16.88
N LEU A 18 -7.96 -7.21 16.47
CA LEU A 18 -6.60 -6.72 16.17
C LEU A 18 -5.66 -6.78 17.39
N PRO A 19 -6.08 -6.37 18.60
CA PRO A 19 -5.31 -6.60 19.82
C PRO A 19 -5.03 -8.08 20.15
N SER A 20 -5.90 -9.01 19.77
CA SER A 20 -5.75 -10.43 20.12
C SER A 20 -4.66 -11.13 19.30
N ILE A 21 -4.49 -10.74 18.04
CA ILE A 21 -3.44 -11.26 17.16
C ILE A 21 -2.15 -10.42 17.18
N GLY A 22 -2.26 -9.16 17.63
CA GLY A 22 -1.20 -8.16 17.51
C GLY A 22 -0.29 -8.02 18.74
N PHE A 23 0.90 -7.48 18.51
CA PHE A 23 1.71 -6.83 19.53
C PHE A 23 1.55 -5.31 19.43
N LYS A 24 1.28 -4.65 20.56
CA LYS A 24 1.15 -3.20 20.62
C LYS A 24 2.53 -2.53 20.61
N SER A 25 2.79 -1.69 19.60
CA SER A 25 3.95 -0.78 19.56
C SER A 25 3.79 0.36 20.57
N ASN A 26 4.89 1.02 20.91
CA ASN A 26 4.85 2.27 21.69
C ASN A 26 4.33 3.47 20.87
N GLY A 27 3.89 3.23 19.63
CA GLY A 27 3.40 4.23 18.70
C GLY A 27 4.53 5.01 18.02
N GLY A 28 5.80 4.65 18.27
CA GLY A 28 6.96 5.32 17.72
C GLY A 28 7.30 4.90 16.29
N ARG A 29 7.92 5.82 15.57
CA ARG A 29 8.67 5.58 14.32
C ARG A 29 10.03 6.19 14.49
N VAL A 30 11.07 5.36 14.49
CA VAL A 30 12.45 5.79 14.55
C VAL A 30 12.94 6.03 13.13
N TRP A 31 13.38 7.24 12.86
CA TRP A 31 13.95 7.63 11.58
C TRP A 31 15.45 7.78 11.74
N HIS A 32 16.19 7.06 10.92
CA HIS A 32 17.64 7.07 10.87
C HIS A 32 18.07 7.86 9.65
N SER A 33 18.98 8.81 9.87
CA SER A 33 19.62 9.54 8.80
C SER A 33 20.56 8.61 8.02
N PRO A 34 21.04 9.03 6.83
CA PRO A 34 21.95 8.21 6.05
C PRO A 34 23.20 7.81 6.83
N ASN A 35 23.53 6.52 6.76
CA ASN A 35 24.57 5.81 7.50
C ASN A 35 24.35 5.73 9.02
N ASP A 36 23.10 5.94 9.47
CA ASP A 36 22.71 5.86 10.87
C ASP A 36 23.50 6.84 11.77
N LEU A 37 23.75 8.06 11.26
CA LEU A 37 24.53 9.06 12.01
C LEU A 37 23.70 9.83 13.03
N GLN A 38 22.39 9.96 12.78
CA GLN A 38 21.46 10.70 13.61
C GLN A 38 20.09 10.05 13.57
N THR A 39 19.35 10.17 14.68
CA THR A 39 18.00 9.60 14.79
C THR A 39 16.98 10.65 15.20
N THR A 40 15.72 10.42 14.84
CA THR A 40 14.58 11.14 15.43
C THR A 40 13.40 10.19 15.55
N THR A 41 12.63 10.32 16.62
CA THR A 41 11.41 9.52 16.81
C THR A 41 10.18 10.40 16.62
N THR A 42 9.23 9.92 15.83
CA THR A 42 7.88 10.49 15.74
C THR A 42 6.88 9.56 16.40
N TYR A 43 5.82 10.08 17.00
CA TYR A 43 4.85 9.29 17.74
C TYR A 43 3.45 9.46 17.14
N ARG A 44 2.72 8.35 17.08
CA ARG A 44 1.30 8.31 16.74
C ARG A 44 0.45 8.39 18.01
N ARG A 45 -0.76 8.91 17.86
CA ARG A 45 -1.73 8.98 18.97
C ARG A 45 -2.47 7.67 19.13
N GLU A 46 -2.72 6.99 18.02
CA GLU A 46 -3.49 5.76 17.97
C GLU A 46 -2.65 4.56 18.39
N ASN A 47 -3.28 3.60 19.06
CA ASN A 47 -2.65 2.32 19.36
C ASN A 47 -2.28 1.61 18.06
N HIS A 48 -1.00 1.32 17.88
CA HIS A 48 -0.50 0.64 16.68
C HIS A 48 -0.15 -0.81 17.01
N TYR A 49 -0.57 -1.75 16.17
CA TYR A 49 -0.36 -3.18 16.37
C TYR A 49 0.41 -3.78 15.19
N PHE A 50 1.40 -4.62 15.49
CA PHE A 50 2.07 -5.48 14.52
C PHE A 50 1.53 -6.90 14.61
N PHE A 51 1.25 -7.50 13.47
CA PHE A 51 0.60 -8.80 13.38
C PHE A 51 1.04 -9.56 12.14
N GLU A 52 0.75 -10.86 12.14
CA GLU A 52 0.92 -11.73 10.98
C GLU A 52 -0.18 -11.47 9.96
N TRP A 53 0.20 -11.14 8.73
CA TRP A 53 -0.74 -10.81 7.66
C TRP A 53 -1.77 -11.92 7.39
N ARG A 54 -1.34 -13.18 7.50
CA ARG A 54 -2.22 -14.35 7.26
C ARG A 54 -3.35 -14.42 8.28
N GLU A 55 -3.05 -14.30 9.57
CA GLU A 55 -4.07 -14.32 10.63
C GLU A 55 -5.13 -13.22 10.42
N PHE A 56 -4.70 -12.04 9.97
CA PHE A 56 -5.59 -10.93 9.65
C PHE A 56 -6.50 -11.22 8.44
N ILE A 57 -5.97 -11.79 7.36
CA ILE A 57 -6.74 -12.11 6.14
C ILE A 57 -7.64 -13.34 6.33
N ASP A 58 -7.21 -14.31 7.11
CA ASP A 58 -8.03 -15.48 7.43
C ASP A 58 -9.32 -15.04 8.14
N ARG A 59 -9.25 -14.06 9.03
CA ARG A 59 -10.44 -13.48 9.68
C ARG A 59 -11.39 -12.80 8.69
N PHE A 60 -10.89 -12.05 7.72
CA PHE A 60 -11.74 -11.51 6.64
C PHE A 60 -12.45 -12.61 5.86
N THR A 61 -11.75 -13.72 5.62
CA THR A 61 -12.27 -14.87 4.89
C THR A 61 -13.38 -15.56 5.69
N GLU A 62 -13.19 -15.73 7.00
CA GLU A 62 -14.23 -16.23 7.91
C GLU A 62 -15.47 -15.35 7.89
N VAL A 63 -15.31 -14.04 8.11
CA VAL A 63 -16.44 -13.09 8.14
C VAL A 63 -17.19 -13.09 6.80
N ALA A 64 -16.48 -13.10 5.67
CA ALA A 64 -17.10 -13.17 4.35
C ALA A 64 -17.89 -14.48 4.14
N ASN A 65 -17.35 -15.61 4.58
CA ASN A 65 -18.05 -16.90 4.53
C ASN A 65 -19.31 -16.91 5.39
N ASP A 66 -19.24 -16.38 6.62
CA ASP A 66 -20.37 -16.33 7.55
C ASP A 66 -21.51 -15.44 7.00
N LEU A 67 -21.17 -14.41 6.22
CA LEU A 67 -22.12 -13.56 5.51
C LEU A 67 -22.63 -14.17 4.19
N GLY A 68 -22.19 -15.37 3.82
CA GLY A 68 -22.61 -16.08 2.61
C GLY A 68 -21.98 -15.54 1.32
N VAL A 69 -20.88 -14.79 1.40
CA VAL A 69 -20.15 -14.31 0.22
C VAL A 69 -19.51 -15.50 -0.49
N LYS A 70 -19.90 -15.72 -1.76
CA LYS A 70 -19.31 -16.77 -2.58
C LYS A 70 -17.88 -16.40 -2.99
N MET A 71 -16.90 -17.07 -2.40
CA MET A 71 -15.50 -16.93 -2.76
C MET A 71 -15.04 -18.03 -3.73
N LEU A 72 -14.38 -17.61 -4.81
CA LEU A 72 -13.77 -18.52 -5.79
C LEU A 72 -12.25 -18.39 -5.72
N PHE A 73 -11.61 -19.36 -5.05
CA PHE A 73 -10.15 -19.44 -4.98
C PHE A 73 -9.56 -20.05 -6.25
N ASN A 74 -8.24 -19.95 -6.42
CA ASN A 74 -7.50 -20.46 -7.59
C ASN A 74 -8.10 -20.00 -8.94
N SER A 75 -8.58 -18.76 -8.96
CA SER A 75 -9.30 -18.16 -10.08
C SER A 75 -8.71 -16.79 -10.37
N THR A 76 -8.08 -16.63 -11.54
CA THR A 76 -7.35 -15.40 -11.90
C THR A 76 -8.14 -14.62 -12.94
N VAL A 77 -8.60 -13.42 -12.58
CA VAL A 77 -9.24 -12.50 -13.54
C VAL A 77 -8.25 -12.10 -14.64
N ILE A 78 -8.69 -12.09 -15.90
CA ILE A 78 -7.84 -11.83 -17.07
C ILE A 78 -8.31 -10.63 -17.91
N GLU A 79 -9.63 -10.42 -18.02
CA GLU A 79 -10.20 -9.33 -18.81
C GLU A 79 -11.61 -8.94 -18.35
N PRO A 80 -12.00 -7.66 -18.51
CA PRO A 80 -13.38 -7.23 -18.33
C PRO A 80 -14.28 -7.73 -19.47
N ILE A 81 -15.56 -7.87 -19.19
CA ILE A 81 -16.61 -8.09 -20.20
C ILE A 81 -17.40 -6.79 -20.33
N GLU A 82 -17.52 -6.28 -21.55
CA GLU A 82 -18.15 -4.99 -21.84
C GLU A 82 -19.38 -5.13 -22.74
N LYS A 83 -20.41 -4.33 -22.46
CA LYS A 83 -21.60 -4.17 -23.28
C LYS A 83 -22.02 -2.71 -23.28
N ASN A 84 -22.23 -2.14 -24.46
CA ASN A 84 -22.60 -0.73 -24.64
C ASN A 84 -21.64 0.26 -23.95
N GLY A 85 -20.34 -0.06 -23.88
CA GLY A 85 -19.33 0.75 -23.18
C GLY A 85 -19.35 0.66 -21.67
N ILE A 86 -20.18 -0.22 -21.09
CA ILE A 86 -20.25 -0.48 -19.65
C ILE A 86 -19.65 -1.85 -19.37
N THR A 87 -18.81 -1.94 -18.34
CA THR A 87 -18.30 -3.21 -17.84
C THR A 87 -19.41 -3.93 -17.07
N VAL A 88 -19.74 -5.15 -17.52
CA VAL A 88 -20.86 -5.96 -17.01
C VAL A 88 -20.42 -7.31 -16.47
N GLY A 89 -19.11 -7.57 -16.44
CA GLY A 89 -18.56 -8.80 -15.89
C GLY A 89 -17.05 -8.87 -16.05
N VAL A 90 -16.51 -10.04 -15.73
CA VAL A 90 -15.10 -10.38 -15.95
C VAL A 90 -14.97 -11.81 -16.46
N LYS A 91 -13.93 -12.05 -17.25
CA LYS A 91 -13.45 -13.40 -17.52
C LYS A 91 -12.32 -13.74 -16.56
N TYR A 92 -12.31 -14.99 -16.11
CA TYR A 92 -11.26 -15.51 -15.25
C TYR A 92 -10.79 -16.87 -15.73
N LYS A 93 -9.52 -17.18 -15.42
CA LYS A 93 -8.92 -18.49 -15.65
C LYS A 93 -9.00 -19.31 -14.37
N SER A 94 -9.69 -20.44 -14.40
CA SER A 94 -9.76 -21.40 -13.29
C SER A 94 -8.46 -22.20 -13.14
N MET A 95 -8.36 -22.96 -12.05
CA MET A 95 -7.18 -23.77 -11.72
C MET A 95 -6.79 -24.79 -12.82
N ASP A 96 -7.78 -25.38 -13.49
CA ASP A 96 -7.60 -26.30 -14.62
C ASP A 96 -7.28 -25.59 -15.94
N GLY A 97 -7.22 -24.26 -15.91
CA GLY A 97 -6.85 -23.41 -17.03
C GLY A 97 -8.01 -23.03 -17.96
N GLN A 98 -9.24 -23.42 -17.65
CA GLN A 98 -10.41 -23.02 -18.43
C GLN A 98 -10.74 -21.54 -18.24
N ILE A 99 -11.27 -20.92 -19.30
CA ILE A 99 -11.77 -19.54 -19.25
C ILE A 99 -13.25 -19.61 -18.91
N GLN A 100 -13.62 -18.91 -17.85
CA GLN A 100 -14.97 -18.81 -17.32
C GLN A 100 -15.40 -17.35 -17.28
N GLU A 101 -16.70 -17.10 -17.28
CA GLU A 101 -17.29 -15.76 -17.23
C GLU A 101 -18.15 -15.60 -15.97
N VAL A 102 -18.12 -14.41 -15.40
CA VAL A 102 -19.04 -14.01 -14.33
C VAL A 102 -19.53 -12.60 -14.61
N PHE A 103 -20.85 -12.41 -14.51
CA PHE A 103 -21.51 -11.15 -14.77
C PHE A 103 -21.94 -10.48 -13.46
N GLY A 104 -21.94 -9.15 -13.45
CA GLY A 104 -22.34 -8.36 -12.30
C GLY A 104 -22.69 -6.93 -12.70
N ASN A 105 -23.50 -6.26 -11.88
CA ASN A 105 -23.86 -4.87 -12.12
C ASN A 105 -22.71 -3.91 -11.77
N VAL A 106 -21.77 -4.36 -10.94
CA VAL A 106 -20.65 -3.59 -10.40
C VAL A 106 -19.42 -4.49 -10.35
N ILE A 107 -18.30 -4.00 -10.87
CA ILE A 107 -17.01 -4.68 -10.81
C ILE A 107 -16.11 -3.85 -9.91
N LEU A 108 -15.64 -4.44 -8.80
CA LEU A 108 -14.68 -3.81 -7.90
C LEU A 108 -13.29 -4.42 -8.16
N ASP A 109 -12.37 -3.63 -8.71
CA ASP A 109 -10.99 -4.05 -8.93
C ASP A 109 -10.15 -3.82 -7.67
N CYS A 110 -10.09 -4.85 -6.83
CA CYS A 110 -9.26 -4.93 -5.63
C CYS A 110 -7.98 -5.75 -5.85
N SER A 111 -7.48 -5.84 -7.09
CA SER A 111 -6.32 -6.69 -7.46
C SER A 111 -4.95 -6.16 -7.02
N GLY A 112 -4.94 -5.09 -6.22
CA GLY A 112 -3.74 -4.47 -5.66
C GLY A 112 -2.92 -3.73 -6.71
N PHE A 113 -1.60 -3.61 -6.47
CA PHE A 113 -0.69 -2.86 -7.34
C PHE A 113 -0.65 -3.35 -8.81
N LYS A 114 -1.14 -4.56 -9.09
CA LYS A 114 -1.19 -5.14 -10.44
C LYS A 114 -2.29 -4.53 -11.30
N GLY A 115 -3.38 -4.03 -10.68
CA GLY A 115 -4.44 -3.31 -11.38
C GLY A 115 -4.99 -4.03 -12.59
N VAL A 116 -5.42 -5.28 -12.41
CA VAL A 116 -5.77 -6.22 -13.49
C VAL A 116 -6.77 -5.62 -14.47
N ILE A 117 -7.80 -4.94 -13.96
CA ILE A 117 -8.82 -4.28 -14.78
C ILE A 117 -8.44 -2.83 -15.04
N GLY A 118 -8.01 -2.09 -14.01
CA GLY A 118 -7.65 -0.67 -14.13
C GLY A 118 -6.65 -0.37 -15.26
N LYS A 119 -5.69 -1.28 -15.51
CA LYS A 119 -4.68 -1.10 -16.57
C LYS A 119 -5.28 -1.11 -17.98
N ARG A 120 -6.37 -1.84 -18.19
CA ARG A 120 -7.10 -1.89 -19.47
C ARG A 120 -7.74 -0.55 -19.79
N TYR A 121 -8.08 0.22 -18.76
CA TYR A 121 -8.71 1.54 -18.85
C TYR A 121 -7.71 2.70 -18.64
N GLY A 122 -6.43 2.45 -18.87
CA GLY A 122 -5.41 3.50 -18.93
C GLY A 122 -4.85 3.97 -17.58
N VAL A 123 -5.15 3.28 -16.47
CA VAL A 123 -4.49 3.57 -15.18
C VAL A 123 -3.00 3.25 -15.30
N ASN A 124 -2.15 4.24 -15.05
CA ASN A 124 -0.71 4.13 -15.24
C ASN A 124 0.01 3.62 -13.98
N TYR A 125 -0.04 2.31 -13.77
CA TYR A 125 0.60 1.66 -12.62
C TYR A 125 2.12 1.85 -12.58
N ALA A 126 2.79 2.04 -13.72
CA ALA A 126 4.23 2.32 -13.74
C ALA A 126 4.58 3.67 -13.08
N LYS A 127 3.65 4.63 -13.05
CA LYS A 127 3.82 5.91 -12.34
C LYS A 127 3.35 5.87 -10.88
N MET A 128 2.58 4.85 -10.51
CA MET A 128 2.02 4.69 -9.16
C MET A 128 2.88 3.78 -8.30
N ASN A 129 3.46 2.74 -8.91
CA ASN A 129 4.15 1.67 -8.20
C ASN A 129 5.61 2.02 -7.90
N CYS A 130 6.00 1.72 -6.68
CA CYS A 130 7.37 1.72 -6.19
C CYS A 130 7.81 0.26 -5.98
N PRO A 131 8.95 -0.18 -6.55
CA PRO A 131 9.53 -1.46 -6.20
C PRO A 131 9.85 -1.52 -4.71
N ILE A 132 9.56 -2.67 -4.12
CA ILE A 132 9.85 -2.96 -2.71
C ILE A 132 10.35 -4.40 -2.56
N ILE A 133 11.31 -4.60 -1.68
CA ILE A 133 11.64 -5.93 -1.17
C ILE A 133 10.93 -6.13 0.14
N LYS A 134 10.19 -7.24 0.25
CA LYS A 134 9.67 -7.74 1.52
C LYS A 134 10.48 -8.95 1.94
N CYS A 135 11.03 -8.93 3.15
CA CYS A 135 11.83 -10.00 3.72
C CYS A 135 11.32 -10.32 5.13
N ARG A 136 11.11 -11.59 5.43
CA ARG A 136 10.83 -12.06 6.79
C ARG A 136 12.07 -12.73 7.32
N ILE A 137 12.44 -12.35 8.54
CA ILE A 137 13.56 -12.95 9.24
C ILE A 137 13.14 -13.48 10.61
N SER A 138 13.74 -14.60 10.99
CA SER A 138 13.68 -15.18 12.33
C SER A 138 15.05 -15.16 12.99
N ASN A 139 15.09 -15.28 14.32
CA ASN A 139 16.31 -15.14 15.12
C ASN A 139 17.05 -13.81 14.89
N ALA A 140 16.34 -12.76 14.50
CA ALA A 140 16.90 -11.45 14.25
C ALA A 140 17.57 -10.89 15.52
N ASN A 141 18.59 -10.07 15.32
CA ASN A 141 19.41 -9.56 16.40
C ASN A 141 18.82 -8.24 16.96
N PHE A 142 17.74 -8.37 17.75
CA PHE A 142 17.11 -7.26 18.47
C PHE A 142 16.37 -7.78 19.73
N ASP A 143 16.08 -6.88 20.66
CA ASP A 143 15.11 -7.11 21.75
C ASP A 143 13.90 -6.19 21.54
N ILE A 144 12.71 -6.79 21.47
CA ILE A 144 11.44 -6.07 21.29
C ILE A 144 11.09 -5.16 22.47
N LYS A 145 11.62 -5.43 23.67
CA LYS A 145 11.42 -4.56 24.84
C LYS A 145 12.22 -3.27 24.73
N GLU A 146 13.37 -3.34 24.05
CA GLU A 146 14.26 -2.20 23.83
C GLU A 146 13.90 -1.47 22.52
N ASN A 147 13.48 -2.20 21.49
CA ASN A 147 13.20 -1.70 20.14
C ASN A 147 11.78 -2.14 19.70
N PRO A 148 10.71 -1.59 20.32
CA PRO A 148 9.32 -2.00 20.05
C PRO A 148 8.70 -1.30 18.84
N ASP A 149 9.41 -0.38 18.20
CA ASP A 149 8.87 0.57 17.22
C ASP A 149 9.40 0.30 15.81
N LEU A 150 8.74 0.89 14.80
CA LEU A 150 9.19 0.77 13.41
C LEU A 150 10.45 1.61 13.21
N GLU A 151 11.44 1.07 12.50
CA GLU A 151 12.63 1.81 12.14
C GLU A 151 12.71 2.02 10.62
N PHE A 152 13.11 3.23 10.21
CA PHE A 152 13.26 3.64 8.82
C PHE A 152 14.64 4.26 8.58
N PHE A 153 15.41 3.68 7.68
CA PHE A 153 16.76 4.11 7.33
C PHE A 153 16.76 4.81 5.99
N LEU A 154 16.93 6.14 6.00
CA LEU A 154 16.90 6.95 4.79
C LEU A 154 18.22 6.82 4.02
N MET A 155 18.12 6.52 2.72
CA MET A 155 19.26 6.47 1.80
C MET A 155 18.99 7.40 0.62
N GLY A 156 19.86 8.41 0.46
CA GLY A 156 19.86 9.31 -0.68
C GLY A 156 20.44 8.68 -1.95
N SER A 157 20.32 9.38 -3.07
CA SER A 157 20.97 8.94 -4.32
C SER A 157 22.46 9.29 -4.28
N GLY A 158 23.30 8.35 -4.70
CA GLY A 158 24.77 8.45 -4.58
C GLY A 158 25.34 8.02 -3.23
N ASP A 159 24.50 7.64 -2.26
CA ASP A 159 24.96 7.19 -0.94
C ASP A 159 25.56 5.78 -0.97
N LEU A 160 25.15 4.98 -1.95
CA LEU A 160 25.62 3.61 -2.13
C LEU A 160 26.79 3.62 -3.13
N ASN A 161 28.03 3.52 -2.63
CA ASN A 161 29.24 3.55 -3.47
C ASN A 161 29.27 2.45 -4.55
N TYR A 162 28.69 1.28 -4.27
CA TYR A 162 28.52 0.16 -5.20
C TYR A 162 27.33 0.32 -6.17
N SER A 163 26.51 1.37 -6.01
CA SER A 163 25.40 1.70 -6.91
C SER A 163 25.07 3.21 -6.88
N PRO A 164 25.97 4.08 -7.39
CA PRO A 164 25.86 5.53 -7.19
C PRO A 164 24.65 6.17 -7.89
N ASN A 165 24.11 5.52 -8.93
CA ASN A 165 22.93 5.99 -9.66
C ASN A 165 21.63 5.30 -9.21
N PHE A 166 21.67 4.55 -8.10
CA PHE A 166 20.48 3.91 -7.55
C PHE A 166 19.48 4.97 -7.05
N PRO A 167 18.17 4.73 -7.18
CA PRO A 167 17.17 5.62 -6.63
C PRO A 167 17.33 5.83 -5.12
N PRO A 168 16.86 6.98 -4.59
CA PRO A 168 16.66 7.11 -3.16
C PRO A 168 15.77 5.98 -2.65
N CYS A 169 16.06 5.47 -1.46
CA CYS A 169 15.34 4.35 -0.88
C CYS A 169 15.26 4.48 0.64
N VAL A 170 14.37 3.69 1.23
CA VAL A 170 14.21 3.56 2.67
C VAL A 170 14.25 2.08 3.01
N ALA A 171 15.23 1.67 3.80
CA ALA A 171 15.16 0.36 4.43
C ALA A 171 14.30 0.45 5.68
N TYR A 172 13.53 -0.59 5.97
CA TYR A 172 12.61 -0.62 7.10
C TYR A 172 12.77 -1.88 7.94
N PHE A 173 12.51 -1.76 9.23
CA PHE A 173 12.52 -2.84 10.20
C PHE A 173 11.25 -2.79 11.06
N PHE A 174 10.42 -3.83 10.96
CA PHE A 174 9.16 -3.96 11.71
C PHE A 174 9.31 -5.12 12.70
N PRO A 175 9.39 -4.84 14.01
CA PRO A 175 9.59 -5.88 15.01
C PRO A 175 8.35 -6.76 15.18
N LEU A 176 8.56 -8.07 15.32
CA LEU A 176 7.54 -9.05 15.67
C LEU A 176 7.98 -9.85 16.90
N LYS A 177 7.03 -10.53 17.56
CA LYS A 177 7.33 -11.39 18.72
C LYS A 177 8.33 -12.50 18.34
N ASN A 178 9.07 -12.97 19.35
CA ASN A 178 10.02 -14.09 19.28
C ASN A 178 11.21 -13.82 18.35
N ARG A 179 11.77 -12.60 18.40
CA ARG A 179 12.92 -12.19 17.56
C ARG A 179 12.67 -12.41 16.07
N ARG A 180 11.43 -12.24 15.64
CA ARG A 180 11.05 -12.22 14.23
C ARG A 180 10.90 -10.77 13.79
N ALA A 181 11.10 -10.50 12.52
CA ALA A 181 10.86 -9.18 11.97
C ALA A 181 10.43 -9.27 10.50
N GLU A 182 9.67 -8.27 10.08
CA GLU A 182 9.54 -7.96 8.66
C GLU A 182 10.50 -6.81 8.34
N VAL A 183 11.39 -7.04 7.40
CA VAL A 183 12.43 -6.11 6.98
C VAL A 183 12.36 -5.93 5.49
N GLY A 184 12.87 -4.83 4.97
CA GLY A 184 12.84 -4.64 3.53
C GLY A 184 13.43 -3.34 3.06
N LEU A 185 13.30 -3.12 1.76
CA LEU A 185 13.81 -1.96 1.05
C LEU A 185 12.74 -1.42 0.13
N MET A 186 12.34 -0.17 0.31
CA MET A 186 11.39 0.51 -0.56
C MET A 186 12.11 1.59 -1.37
N LEU A 187 12.01 1.53 -2.70
CA LEU A 187 12.51 2.58 -3.57
C LEU A 187 11.51 3.75 -3.59
N ARG A 188 12.01 4.98 -3.49
CA ARG A 188 11.19 6.20 -3.50
C ARG A 188 11.11 6.75 -4.92
N MET A 189 10.11 6.29 -5.69
CA MET A 189 10.05 6.53 -7.13
C MET A 189 9.33 7.81 -7.55
N ALA A 190 8.60 8.50 -6.67
CA ALA A 190 7.74 9.62 -7.08
C ALA A 190 8.52 10.78 -7.71
N GLN A 191 9.76 11.04 -7.25
CA GLN A 191 10.63 12.09 -7.79
C GLN A 191 11.64 11.59 -8.83
N VAL A 192 11.83 10.28 -8.97
CA VAL A 192 12.85 9.66 -9.85
C VAL A 192 12.74 10.12 -11.31
N PRO A 193 11.54 10.22 -11.93
CA PRO A 193 11.42 10.73 -13.29
C PRO A 193 11.98 12.13 -13.52
N ASN A 194 12.10 12.94 -12.45
CA ASN A 194 12.61 14.31 -12.49
C ASN A 194 14.09 14.41 -12.08
N MET A 195 14.75 13.29 -11.76
CA MET A 195 16.12 13.24 -11.28
C MET A 195 17.06 12.73 -12.39
N LYS A 196 17.93 13.60 -12.90
CA LYS A 196 18.88 13.25 -13.99
C LYS A 196 20.03 12.34 -13.55
N THR A 197 20.22 12.16 -12.25
CA THR A 197 21.37 11.46 -11.65
C THR A 197 21.06 10.03 -11.22
N VAL A 198 19.85 9.55 -11.48
CA VAL A 198 19.40 8.22 -11.09
C VAL A 198 18.90 7.47 -12.32
N LYS A 199 19.01 6.14 -12.28
CA LYS A 199 18.35 5.25 -13.25
C LYS A 199 17.26 4.45 -12.56
N ILE A 200 16.27 4.01 -13.32
CA ILE A 200 15.30 3.02 -12.83
C ILE A 200 16.03 1.67 -12.85
N PRO A 201 16.23 1.01 -11.69
CA PRO A 201 16.94 -0.24 -11.62
C PRO A 201 16.05 -1.40 -12.07
N ASP A 202 16.67 -2.45 -12.60
CA ASP A 202 16.01 -3.73 -12.79
C ASP A 202 16.02 -4.57 -11.50
N ASN A 203 15.37 -5.74 -11.54
CA ASN A 203 15.27 -6.62 -10.39
C ASN A 203 16.63 -7.15 -9.91
N GLU A 204 17.58 -7.39 -10.82
CA GLU A 204 18.91 -7.90 -10.47
C GLU A 204 19.69 -6.84 -9.68
N GLU A 205 19.65 -5.59 -10.12
CA GLU A 205 20.27 -4.47 -9.42
C GLU A 205 19.62 -4.23 -8.05
N ILE A 206 18.29 -4.32 -7.95
CA ILE A 206 17.55 -4.21 -6.69
C ILE A 206 18.02 -5.29 -5.69
N LEU A 207 18.11 -6.55 -6.11
CA LEU A 207 18.57 -7.65 -5.24
C LEU A 207 20.03 -7.51 -4.84
N ARG A 208 20.90 -7.09 -5.78
CA ARG A 208 22.31 -6.84 -5.48
C ARG A 208 22.46 -5.76 -4.41
N VAL A 209 21.77 -4.63 -4.58
CA VAL A 209 21.79 -3.53 -3.60
C VAL A 209 21.25 -3.97 -2.25
N TRP A 210 20.17 -4.76 -2.24
CA TRP A 210 19.62 -5.30 -1.00
C TRP A 210 20.58 -6.21 -0.26
N ASN A 211 21.27 -7.10 -0.97
CA ASN A 211 22.29 -7.96 -0.37
C ASN A 211 23.43 -7.16 0.24
N GLU A 212 23.89 -6.10 -0.42
CA GLU A 212 24.88 -5.19 0.16
C GLU A 212 24.36 -4.47 1.40
N ILE A 213 23.11 -4.02 1.40
CA ILE A 213 22.50 -3.36 2.56
C ILE A 213 22.42 -4.31 3.77
N LYS A 214 21.94 -5.55 3.56
CA LYS A 214 21.86 -6.58 4.61
C LYS A 214 23.21 -6.87 5.25
N ASN A 215 24.27 -6.90 4.45
CA ASN A 215 25.60 -7.28 4.91
C ASN A 215 26.38 -6.12 5.53
N ASN A 216 26.23 -4.91 4.98
CA ASN A 216 27.23 -3.86 5.17
C ASN A 216 26.66 -2.50 5.62
N TYR A 217 25.34 -2.27 5.54
CA TYR A 217 24.80 -0.94 5.86
C TYR A 217 24.86 -0.64 7.36
N SER A 218 25.41 0.52 7.71
CA SER A 218 25.54 0.99 9.10
C SER A 218 24.16 1.10 9.78
N GLY A 219 24.07 0.64 11.03
CA GLY A 219 22.82 0.60 11.79
C GLY A 219 21.86 -0.53 11.39
N PHE A 220 21.72 -0.83 10.10
CA PHE A 220 20.71 -1.77 9.61
C PHE A 220 21.19 -3.24 9.50
N SER A 221 22.43 -3.47 9.06
CA SER A 221 22.99 -4.82 8.88
C SER A 221 23.04 -5.63 10.18
N VAL A 222 23.01 -4.95 11.33
CA VAL A 222 23.01 -5.58 12.65
C VAL A 222 21.88 -6.58 12.83
N PHE A 223 20.69 -6.31 12.28
CA PHE A 223 19.50 -7.15 12.41
C PHE A 223 19.67 -8.53 11.77
N PHE A 224 20.55 -8.62 10.76
CA PHE A 224 20.79 -9.85 9.99
C PHE A 224 21.85 -10.76 10.62
N LYS A 225 22.55 -10.31 11.67
CA LYS A 225 23.56 -11.12 12.36
C LYS A 225 22.92 -12.36 12.99
N ASN A 226 23.28 -13.54 12.49
CA ASN A 226 22.75 -14.85 12.90
C ASN A 226 21.25 -15.03 12.69
N CYS A 227 20.62 -14.21 11.85
CA CYS A 227 19.22 -14.39 11.49
C CYS A 227 19.05 -15.56 10.51
N THR A 228 17.82 -16.02 10.35
CA THR A 228 17.39 -16.89 9.25
C THR A 228 16.42 -16.11 8.37
N ILE A 229 16.62 -16.15 7.06
CA ILE A 229 15.68 -15.56 6.09
C ILE A 229 14.58 -16.59 5.82
N ASP A 230 13.38 -16.32 6.30
CA ASP A 230 12.23 -17.21 6.15
C ASP A 230 11.50 -16.99 4.82
N TYR A 231 11.55 -15.75 4.31
CA TYR A 231 10.89 -15.32 3.07
C TYR A 231 11.60 -14.09 2.51
N GLU A 232 11.69 -14.00 1.18
CA GLU A 232 12.22 -12.82 0.49
C GLU A 232 11.59 -12.70 -0.90
N GLU A 233 11.06 -11.53 -1.25
CA GLU A 233 10.41 -11.27 -2.54
C GLU A 233 10.60 -9.82 -2.98
N ILE A 234 10.82 -9.59 -4.27
CA ILE A 234 10.59 -8.28 -4.90
C ILE A 234 9.12 -8.18 -5.32
N THR A 235 8.46 -7.15 -4.84
CA THR A 235 7.08 -6.82 -5.19
C THR A 235 6.95 -5.31 -5.43
N SER A 236 5.74 -4.76 -5.38
CA SER A 236 5.52 -3.32 -5.52
C SER A 236 4.42 -2.82 -4.60
N LEU A 237 4.53 -1.55 -4.22
CA LEU A 237 3.47 -0.81 -3.53
C LEU A 237 3.14 0.45 -4.33
N PRO A 238 1.86 0.83 -4.46
CA PRO A 238 1.42 1.98 -5.26
C PRO A 238 1.62 3.31 -4.50
N ASN A 239 2.85 3.56 -4.05
CA ASN A 239 3.21 4.64 -3.14
C ASN A 239 3.76 5.91 -3.85
N ALA A 240 3.83 5.93 -5.17
CA ALA A 240 4.33 7.11 -5.90
C ALA A 240 3.21 8.11 -6.24
N LYS A 241 2.02 7.62 -6.56
CA LYS A 241 0.89 8.46 -7.01
C LYS A 241 -0.45 7.74 -6.81
N LEU A 242 -1.50 8.52 -6.61
CA LEU A 242 -2.89 8.08 -6.73
C LEU A 242 -3.32 7.93 -8.19
N ALA A 243 -4.29 7.05 -8.43
CA ALA A 243 -5.01 7.00 -9.69
C ALA A 243 -5.78 8.31 -9.94
N GLU A 244 -5.83 8.72 -11.21
CA GLU A 244 -6.54 9.96 -11.60
C GLU A 244 -8.05 9.79 -11.64
N LYS A 245 -8.52 8.56 -11.87
CA LYS A 245 -9.94 8.18 -11.90
C LYS A 245 -10.16 6.91 -11.09
N PHE A 246 -11.06 6.97 -10.10
CA PHE A 246 -11.49 5.79 -9.32
C PHE A 246 -12.53 4.94 -10.04
N VAL A 247 -13.24 5.55 -11.00
CA VAL A 247 -14.13 4.86 -11.95
C VAL A 247 -13.52 5.03 -13.34
N PRO A 248 -12.55 4.19 -13.73
CA PRO A 248 -11.85 4.37 -15.00
C PRO A 248 -12.72 4.01 -16.21
N ASN A 249 -13.77 3.21 -16.01
CA ASN A 249 -14.81 2.90 -16.99
C ASN A 249 -16.17 2.74 -16.29
N PRO A 250 -17.32 3.11 -16.89
CA PRO A 250 -18.64 2.73 -16.40
C PRO A 250 -18.71 1.24 -16.05
N GLY A 251 -19.20 0.90 -14.86
CA GLY A 251 -19.24 -0.49 -14.39
C GLY A 251 -18.08 -0.90 -13.48
N VAL A 252 -16.97 -0.15 -13.47
CA VAL A 252 -15.76 -0.52 -12.71
C VAL A 252 -15.37 0.53 -11.71
N VAL A 253 -15.11 0.11 -10.47
CA VAL A 253 -14.46 0.92 -9.44
C VAL A 253 -13.14 0.27 -9.05
N ILE A 254 -12.04 1.02 -9.09
CA ILE A 254 -10.74 0.55 -8.56
C ILE A 254 -10.63 0.93 -7.08
N ILE A 255 -10.20 0.01 -6.22
CA ILE A 255 -10.19 0.19 -4.76
C ILE A 255 -8.83 -0.18 -4.16
N GLY A 256 -8.48 0.52 -3.07
CA GLY A 256 -7.27 0.27 -2.30
C GLY A 256 -6.00 0.46 -3.13
N ASP A 257 -5.10 -0.51 -3.08
CA ASP A 257 -3.84 -0.49 -3.81
C ASP A 257 -4.03 -0.37 -5.34
N SER A 258 -5.13 -0.88 -5.91
CA SER A 258 -5.45 -0.69 -7.33
C SER A 258 -5.63 0.79 -7.70
N ALA A 259 -6.01 1.62 -6.73
CA ALA A 259 -6.18 3.06 -6.87
C ALA A 259 -4.98 3.86 -6.32
N GLY A 260 -3.96 3.19 -5.78
CA GLY A 260 -2.89 3.82 -5.01
C GLY A 260 -3.38 4.49 -3.73
N PHE A 261 -4.49 4.03 -3.15
CA PHE A 261 -5.10 4.67 -2.00
C PHE A 261 -4.43 4.22 -0.69
N VAL A 262 -3.17 4.63 -0.52
CA VAL A 262 -2.30 4.28 0.61
C VAL A 262 -1.79 5.51 1.33
N ASN A 263 -1.39 5.39 2.61
CA ASN A 263 -0.62 6.42 3.29
C ASN A 263 0.84 6.38 2.80
N PRO A 264 1.34 7.45 2.15
CA PRO A 264 2.62 7.37 1.48
C PRO A 264 3.87 7.59 2.35
N PHE A 265 3.68 8.04 3.59
CA PHE A 265 4.76 8.19 4.57
C PHE A 265 5.16 6.85 5.18
N GLY A 266 4.17 6.05 5.59
CA GLY A 266 4.39 4.74 6.22
C GLY A 266 4.09 3.55 5.33
N SER A 267 3.65 3.78 4.08
CA SER A 267 3.22 2.75 3.14
C SER A 267 2.10 1.84 3.68
N SER A 268 1.21 2.38 4.52
CA SER A 268 0.10 1.62 5.11
C SER A 268 -1.20 1.89 4.35
N GLY A 269 -1.76 0.86 3.73
CA GLY A 269 -2.98 0.95 2.92
C GLY A 269 -4.25 0.38 3.56
N LEU A 270 -4.13 -0.41 4.65
CA LEU A 270 -5.23 -1.25 5.14
C LEU A 270 -6.46 -0.44 5.56
N TYR A 271 -6.30 0.47 6.52
CA TYR A 271 -7.38 1.33 7.00
C TYR A 271 -8.04 2.13 5.86
N TYR A 272 -7.22 2.81 5.05
CA TYR A 272 -7.71 3.63 3.95
C TYR A 272 -8.44 2.80 2.88
N SER A 273 -7.97 1.58 2.62
CA SER A 273 -8.63 0.66 1.69
C SER A 273 -9.97 0.16 2.22
N MET A 274 -10.07 -0.13 3.52
CA MET A 274 -11.33 -0.53 4.17
C MET A 274 -12.36 0.59 4.11
N GLU A 275 -11.97 1.81 4.46
CA GLU A 275 -12.84 3.01 4.40
C GLU A 275 -13.28 3.33 2.96
N MET A 276 -12.34 3.24 2.01
CA MET A 276 -12.67 3.40 0.59
C MET A 276 -13.65 2.34 0.12
N ALA A 277 -13.46 1.08 0.50
CA ALA A 277 -14.36 -0.01 0.14
C ALA A 277 -15.76 0.21 0.72
N LYS A 278 -15.86 0.56 2.01
CA LYS A 278 -17.12 0.89 2.69
C LYS A 278 -17.89 1.97 1.94
N PHE A 279 -17.23 3.10 1.64
CA PHE A 279 -17.87 4.20 0.90
C PHE A 279 -18.42 3.75 -0.45
N TRP A 280 -17.61 3.09 -1.28
CA TRP A 280 -18.02 2.74 -2.64
C TRP A 280 -19.12 1.67 -2.64
N VAL A 281 -19.04 0.68 -1.74
CA VAL A 281 -20.06 -0.36 -1.61
C VAL A 281 -21.37 0.25 -1.12
N ASP A 282 -21.36 1.10 -0.09
CA ASP A 282 -22.57 1.71 0.45
C ASP A 282 -23.28 2.58 -0.60
N MET A 283 -22.54 3.44 -1.29
CA MET A 283 -23.09 4.35 -2.30
C MET A 283 -23.70 3.60 -3.49
N VAL A 284 -22.99 2.61 -4.02
CA VAL A 284 -23.44 1.90 -5.21
C VAL A 284 -24.58 0.93 -4.88
N SER A 285 -24.56 0.31 -3.69
CA SER A 285 -25.61 -0.62 -3.25
C SER A 285 -26.94 0.09 -3.03
N GLN A 286 -26.94 1.30 -2.45
CA GLN A 286 -28.16 2.11 -2.27
C GLN A 286 -28.86 2.40 -3.61
N ASP A 287 -28.08 2.79 -4.62
CA ASP A 287 -28.61 3.07 -5.95
C ASP A 287 -29.05 1.81 -6.69
N LEU A 288 -28.33 0.70 -6.51
CA LEU A 288 -28.71 -0.60 -7.04
C LEU A 288 -30.06 -1.06 -6.46
N GLU A 289 -30.25 -0.97 -5.15
CA GLU A 289 -31.51 -1.30 -4.49
C GLU A 289 -32.67 -0.43 -4.98
N ALA A 290 -32.43 0.87 -5.18
CA ALA A 290 -33.45 1.78 -5.70
C ALA A 290 -33.88 1.39 -7.12
N LEU A 291 -32.93 1.04 -8.00
CA LEU A 291 -33.21 0.58 -9.36
C LEU A 291 -33.96 -0.77 -9.37
N MET A 292 -33.57 -1.70 -8.49
CA MET A 292 -34.25 -2.99 -8.36
C MET A 292 -35.70 -2.83 -7.88
N LYS A 293 -35.99 -1.90 -6.96
CA LYS A 293 -37.36 -1.58 -6.51
C LYS A 293 -38.23 -0.98 -7.63
N LEU A 294 -37.61 -0.41 -8.66
CA LEU A 294 -38.30 0.07 -9.86
C LEU A 294 -38.51 -1.03 -10.92
N ASN A 295 -38.21 -2.29 -10.60
CA ASN A 295 -38.29 -3.45 -11.51
C ASN A 295 -37.41 -3.31 -12.78
N ILE A 296 -36.32 -2.55 -12.69
CA ILE A 296 -35.30 -2.47 -13.73
C ILE A 296 -34.36 -3.67 -13.55
N PHE A 297 -34.05 -4.42 -14.62
CA PHE A 297 -33.22 -5.64 -14.54
C PHE A 297 -32.15 -5.73 -15.63
N GLY A 298 -31.11 -6.53 -15.36
CA GLY A 298 -30.07 -6.86 -16.33
C GLY A 298 -29.30 -5.62 -16.81
N VAL A 299 -29.20 -5.46 -18.13
CA VAL A 299 -28.44 -4.35 -18.76
C VAL A 299 -29.01 -2.98 -18.40
N GLU A 300 -30.32 -2.88 -18.19
CA GLU A 300 -30.97 -1.61 -17.85
C GLU A 300 -30.55 -1.12 -16.45
N ILE A 301 -30.24 -2.03 -15.51
CA ILE A 301 -29.65 -1.65 -14.22
C ILE A 301 -28.29 -1.01 -14.45
N ASN A 302 -27.43 -1.65 -15.24
CA ASN A 302 -26.09 -1.15 -15.53
C ASN A 302 -26.15 0.23 -16.21
N GLU A 303 -27.03 0.40 -17.18
CA GLU A 303 -27.24 1.67 -17.88
C GLU A 303 -27.78 2.75 -16.94
N GLY A 304 -28.68 2.41 -16.00
CA GLY A 304 -29.19 3.35 -14.99
C GLY A 304 -28.21 3.68 -13.87
N LEU A 305 -27.32 2.76 -13.51
CA LEU A 305 -26.34 2.91 -12.43
C LEU A 305 -25.12 3.73 -12.89
N TRP A 306 -24.68 3.51 -14.12
CA TRP A 306 -23.42 4.04 -14.62
C TRP A 306 -23.55 5.20 -15.62
N ILE A 307 -24.66 5.95 -15.53
CA ILE A 307 -24.77 7.23 -16.23
C ILE A 307 -23.72 8.23 -15.74
N PHE A 308 -23.23 9.09 -16.65
CA PHE A 308 -22.18 10.08 -16.35
C PHE A 308 -22.47 10.91 -15.10
N LYS A 309 -23.72 11.39 -14.94
CA LYS A 309 -24.13 12.21 -13.79
C LYS A 309 -24.00 11.47 -12.45
N LYS A 310 -24.24 10.15 -12.42
CA LYS A 310 -24.08 9.34 -11.20
C LYS A 310 -22.61 9.09 -10.89
N ILE A 311 -21.79 8.76 -11.90
CA ILE A 311 -20.34 8.60 -11.73
C ILE A 311 -19.71 9.88 -11.15
N GLU A 312 -20.09 11.04 -11.70
CA GLU A 312 -19.65 12.34 -11.18
C GLU A 312 -20.11 12.56 -9.74
N PHE A 313 -21.37 12.26 -9.44
CA PHE A 313 -21.92 12.35 -8.09
C PHE A 313 -21.17 11.48 -7.09
N TYR A 314 -20.96 10.18 -7.38
CA TYR A 314 -20.21 9.28 -6.51
C TYR A 314 -18.78 9.76 -6.29
N THR A 315 -18.12 10.18 -7.36
CA THR A 315 -16.74 10.67 -7.31
C THR A 315 -16.63 11.93 -6.44
N ASN A 316 -17.57 12.87 -6.57
CA ASN A 316 -17.59 14.08 -5.75
C ASN A 316 -17.89 13.75 -4.28
N LYS A 317 -18.82 12.84 -4.00
CA LYS A 317 -19.10 12.36 -2.64
C LYS A 317 -17.91 11.65 -2.01
N PHE A 318 -17.13 10.91 -2.80
CA PHE A 318 -15.90 10.29 -2.32
C PHE A 318 -14.86 11.35 -1.94
N LYS A 319 -14.71 12.38 -2.77
CA LYS A 319 -13.77 13.49 -2.51
C LYS A 319 -14.13 14.31 -1.26
N GLU A 320 -15.40 14.30 -0.87
CA GLU A 320 -15.87 14.92 0.38
C GLU A 320 -15.46 14.13 1.63
N GLN A 321 -15.20 12.83 1.50
CA GLN A 321 -14.81 11.96 2.62
C GLN A 321 -13.53 12.44 3.28
N GLN A 322 -13.50 12.33 4.62
CA GLN A 322 -12.34 12.70 5.41
C GLN A 322 -11.09 11.89 5.01
N VAL A 323 -11.25 10.58 4.82
CA VAL A 323 -10.16 9.68 4.39
C VAL A 323 -9.55 10.06 3.05
N TYR A 324 -10.35 10.55 2.10
CA TYR A 324 -9.85 11.03 0.80
C TYR A 324 -8.99 12.28 0.99
N LYS A 325 -9.48 13.25 1.75
CA LYS A 325 -8.77 14.50 2.04
C LYS A 325 -7.45 14.23 2.74
N GLU A 326 -7.43 13.31 3.69
CA GLU A 326 -6.22 12.87 4.39
C GLU A 326 -5.19 12.27 3.44
N VAL A 327 -5.59 11.29 2.63
CA VAL A 327 -4.70 10.62 1.65
C VAL A 327 -4.12 11.62 0.67
N ILE A 328 -4.93 12.49 0.07
CA ILE A 328 -4.46 13.53 -0.86
C ILE A 328 -3.48 14.49 -0.17
N ASN A 329 -3.80 14.95 1.04
CA ASN A 329 -2.92 15.83 1.79
C ASN A 329 -1.55 15.16 2.04
N MET A 330 -1.55 13.88 2.43
CA MET A 330 -0.32 13.13 2.62
C MET A 330 0.49 12.97 1.33
N TYR A 331 -0.14 12.72 0.17
CA TYR A 331 0.56 12.68 -1.13
C TYR A 331 1.20 14.02 -1.49
N ASN A 332 0.54 15.15 -1.17
CA ASN A 332 1.13 16.47 -1.40
C ASN A 332 2.33 16.71 -0.47
N LEU A 333 2.19 16.39 0.82
CA LEU A 333 3.24 16.56 1.82
C LEU A 333 4.45 15.70 1.53
N ILE A 334 4.26 14.40 1.25
CA ILE A 334 5.37 13.49 0.95
C ILE A 334 6.08 13.88 -0.35
N GLY A 335 5.35 14.34 -1.37
CA GLY A 335 5.95 14.79 -2.62
C GLY A 335 6.89 15.98 -2.41
N ALA A 336 6.47 16.95 -1.58
CA ALA A 336 7.31 18.08 -1.20
C ALA A 336 8.52 17.64 -0.34
N PHE A 337 8.29 16.72 0.60
CA PHE A 337 9.34 16.14 1.46
C PHE A 337 10.41 15.41 0.62
N GLU A 338 10.00 14.49 -0.25
CA GLU A 338 10.91 13.76 -1.13
C GLU A 338 11.66 14.68 -2.08
N TYR A 339 10.98 15.67 -2.66
CA TYR A 339 11.64 16.65 -3.50
C TYR A 339 12.75 17.39 -2.72
N LYS A 340 12.45 17.80 -1.49
CA LYS A 340 13.44 18.50 -0.66
C LYS A 340 14.62 17.59 -0.28
N ILE A 341 14.34 16.37 0.14
CA ILE A 341 15.38 15.49 0.70
C ILE A 341 16.13 14.76 -0.40
N PHE A 342 15.43 14.08 -1.30
CA PHE A 342 16.07 13.22 -2.29
C PHE A 342 16.48 13.95 -3.56
N ASN A 343 15.79 15.02 -3.95
CA ASN A 343 16.17 15.80 -5.13
C ASN A 343 17.12 16.95 -4.77
N ARG A 344 16.78 17.79 -3.77
CA ARG A 344 17.59 18.98 -3.42
C ARG A 344 18.80 18.66 -2.53
N LEU A 345 18.62 17.95 -1.42
CA LEU A 345 19.74 17.59 -0.54
C LEU A 345 20.54 16.41 -1.12
N ARG A 346 19.83 15.40 -1.61
CA ARG A 346 20.29 14.27 -2.44
C ARG A 346 21.26 13.29 -1.79
N THR A 347 22.33 13.79 -1.19
CA THR A 347 23.47 13.03 -0.66
C THR A 347 23.45 13.00 0.85
N SER A 348 23.97 11.93 1.44
CA SER A 348 24.16 11.69 2.87
C SER A 348 24.74 12.88 3.61
N GLU A 349 25.83 13.48 3.12
CA GLU A 349 26.45 14.67 3.75
C GLU A 349 25.45 15.82 3.95
N LYS A 350 24.72 16.19 2.88
CA LYS A 350 23.75 17.28 2.88
C LYS A 350 22.51 16.97 3.69
N ILE A 351 22.04 15.71 3.63
CA ILE A 351 20.89 15.23 4.43
C ILE A 351 21.26 15.31 5.91
N ASN A 352 22.40 14.76 6.31
CA ASN A 352 22.90 14.78 7.69
C ASN A 352 23.11 16.21 8.20
N LYS A 353 23.71 17.10 7.40
CA LYS A 353 23.87 18.52 7.75
C LYS A 353 22.55 19.26 7.99
N LYS A 354 21.44 18.76 7.46
CA LYS A 354 20.10 19.35 7.59
C LYS A 354 19.14 18.47 8.40
N TRP A 355 19.66 17.53 9.18
CA TRP A 355 18.84 16.55 9.89
C TRP A 355 17.86 17.15 10.88
N GLU A 356 18.23 18.20 11.63
CA GLU A 356 17.30 18.87 12.56
C GLU A 356 16.07 19.43 11.82
N TYR A 357 16.29 20.02 10.65
CA TYR A 357 15.20 20.52 9.81
C TYR A 357 14.34 19.37 9.27
N ILE A 358 14.95 18.29 8.80
CA ILE A 358 14.24 17.08 8.33
C ILE A 358 13.43 16.46 9.47
N SER A 359 13.99 16.39 10.67
CA SER A 359 13.34 15.87 11.87
C SER A 359 12.12 16.70 12.26
N SER A 360 12.21 18.02 12.13
CA SER A 360 11.06 18.92 12.34
C SER A 360 9.95 18.66 11.32
N LEU A 361 10.28 18.41 10.04
CA LEU A 361 9.30 18.05 9.03
C LEU A 361 8.66 16.68 9.30
N LEU A 362 9.46 15.69 9.68
CA LEU A 362 8.98 14.35 10.02
C LEU A 362 8.00 14.38 11.20
N LYS A 363 8.20 15.25 12.18
CA LYS A 363 7.29 15.42 13.33
C LYS A 363 5.96 16.11 12.99
N GLN A 364 5.88 16.77 11.83
CA GLN A 364 4.65 17.39 11.32
C GLN A 364 3.82 16.44 10.45
N ALA A 365 4.44 15.34 9.98
CA ALA A 365 3.82 14.30 9.17
C ALA A 365 3.34 13.13 10.03
#